data_AF-A0A966UP99-F1
#
_entry.id   AF-A0A966UP99-F1
#
_cell.length_a   1.000
_cell.length_b   1.000
_cell.length_c   1.000
_cell.angle_alpha   90.00
_cell.angle_beta   90.00
_cell.angle_gamma   90.00
#
_symmetry.space_group_name_H-M   'P 1'
#
loop_
_entity.id
_entity.type
_entity.pdbx_description
1 polymer ?
#
loop_
_entity_poly.entity_id
_entity_poly.type
_entity_poly.pdbx_seq_one_letter_code
_entity_poly.pdbx_strand_id
1 'polypeptide(L)'
;MYKINFKNKKGFTIIETLVAVTILMISIVGPLTIAQKSLMASIYARDQVTASFLAQDIIEKIKNDKSNALLSNTVFSNWVNTYAYPCGTLRIQNDGTLSASGTNTPSKFSCTATVTLLPASTSEAKVVVTVSWTTGSLQNSVVLQDNLFDVVI
;
A
#
# COMPACT_ATOMS: atom_id res chain seq x y z
N MET A 1 3.69 -57.36 61.24
CA MET A 1 2.67 -57.33 60.18
C MET A 1 2.94 -56.10 59.30
N TYR A 2 3.54 -56.28 58.12
CA TYR A 2 3.97 -55.16 57.25
C TYR A 2 2.89 -54.85 56.21
N LYS A 3 2.33 -53.64 56.24
CA LYS A 3 1.37 -53.17 55.24
C LYS A 3 2.14 -52.70 53.99
N ILE A 4 2.06 -53.46 52.91
CA ILE A 4 2.62 -53.06 51.61
C ILE A 4 1.67 -52.04 50.96
N ASN A 5 2.14 -50.81 50.76
CA ASN A 5 1.37 -49.72 50.16
C ASN A 5 1.70 -49.62 48.66
N PHE A 6 0.82 -50.11 47.79
CA PHE A 6 0.94 -49.94 46.34
C PHE A 6 0.60 -48.49 45.97
N LYS A 7 1.60 -47.61 45.87
CA LYS A 7 1.44 -46.33 45.16
C LYS A 7 1.17 -46.63 43.68
N ASN A 8 -0.04 -46.34 43.21
CA ASN A 8 -0.43 -46.42 41.80
C ASN A 8 0.50 -45.55 40.95
N LYS A 9 1.47 -46.17 40.26
CA LYS A 9 2.23 -45.50 39.20
C LYS A 9 1.35 -45.45 37.95
N LYS A 10 0.70 -44.31 37.71
CA LYS A 10 -0.06 -44.06 36.48
C LYS A 10 0.94 -43.87 35.34
N GLY A 11 1.01 -44.83 34.43
CA GLY A 11 1.70 -44.68 33.14
C GLY A 11 0.76 -44.10 32.09
N PHE A 12 1.28 -43.28 31.18
CA PHE A 12 0.53 -42.79 30.03
C PHE A 12 0.25 -43.94 29.06
N THR A 13 -1.00 -44.06 28.61
CA THR A 13 -1.35 -45.01 27.55
C THR A 13 -1.03 -44.40 26.17
N ILE A 14 -0.69 -45.22 25.19
CA ILE A 14 -0.46 -44.75 23.81
C ILE A 14 -1.73 -44.11 23.22
N ILE A 15 -2.91 -44.60 23.63
CA ILE A 15 -4.17 -44.01 23.18
C ILE A 15 -4.40 -42.60 23.76
N GLU A 16 -3.95 -42.33 24.98
CA GLU A 16 -4.02 -41.00 25.60
C GLU A 16 -3.10 -40.00 24.90
N THR A 17 -1.88 -40.40 24.52
CA THR A 17 -0.97 -39.52 23.76
C THR A 17 -1.46 -39.28 22.34
N LEU A 18 -2.08 -40.28 21.70
CA LEU A 18 -2.73 -40.13 20.40
C LEU A 18 -3.87 -39.10 20.47
N VAL A 19 -4.78 -39.25 21.43
CA VAL A 19 -5.90 -38.32 21.64
C VAL A 19 -5.38 -36.92 22.00
N ALA A 20 -4.40 -36.81 22.89
CA ALA A 20 -3.81 -35.53 23.28
C ALA A 20 -3.23 -34.76 22.08
N VAL A 21 -2.47 -35.45 21.20
CA VAL A 21 -1.90 -34.82 20.01
C VAL A 21 -2.98 -34.43 19.00
N THR A 22 -4.05 -35.21 18.85
CA THR A 22 -5.16 -34.84 17.94
C THR A 22 -5.88 -33.57 18.38
N ILE A 23 -6.17 -33.43 19.68
CA ILE A 23 -6.82 -32.23 20.23
C ILE A 23 -5.87 -31.03 20.12
N LEU A 24 -4.58 -31.23 20.34
CA LEU A 24 -3.56 -30.20 20.16
C LEU A 24 -3.51 -29.69 18.71
N MET A 25 -3.53 -30.58 17.72
CA MET A 25 -3.54 -30.18 16.31
C MET A 25 -4.76 -29.31 15.98
N ILE A 26 -5.97 -29.73 16.40
CA ILE A 26 -7.21 -28.96 16.17
C ILE A 26 -7.12 -27.59 16.86
N SER A 27 -6.58 -27.54 18.08
CA SER A 27 -6.41 -26.31 18.86
C SER A 27 -5.49 -25.29 18.18
N ILE A 28 -4.42 -25.73 17.51
CA ILE A 28 -3.43 -24.83 16.87
C ILE A 28 -3.96 -24.25 15.55
N VAL A 29 -4.85 -24.95 14.83
CA VAL A 29 -5.37 -24.49 13.54
C VAL A 29 -6.12 -23.16 13.67
N GLY A 30 -6.93 -22.98 14.72
CA GLY A 30 -7.69 -21.75 14.95
C GLY A 30 -6.78 -20.50 15.03
N PRO A 31 -5.87 -20.42 16.03
CA PRO A 31 -4.94 -19.29 16.16
C PRO A 31 -4.03 -19.09 14.94
N LEU A 32 -3.57 -20.16 14.30
CA LEU A 32 -2.68 -20.07 13.14
C LEU A 32 -3.37 -19.40 11.94
N THR A 33 -4.63 -19.76 11.67
CA THR A 33 -5.40 -19.14 10.57
C THR A 33 -5.66 -17.65 10.83
N ILE A 34 -5.91 -17.27 12.08
CA ILE A 34 -6.07 -15.86 12.46
C ILE A 34 -4.76 -15.11 12.25
N ALA A 35 -3.63 -15.66 12.70
CA ALA A 35 -2.31 -15.06 12.52
C ALA A 35 -1.98 -14.83 11.04
N GLN A 36 -2.30 -15.79 10.17
CA GLN A 36 -2.14 -15.65 8.71
C GLN A 36 -2.99 -14.51 8.15
N LYS A 37 -4.27 -14.41 8.54
CA LYS A 37 -5.14 -13.31 8.10
C LYS A 37 -4.65 -11.95 8.58
N SER A 38 -4.21 -11.86 9.83
CA SER A 38 -3.63 -10.62 10.39
C SER A 38 -2.38 -10.19 9.64
N LEU A 39 -1.50 -11.12 9.26
CA LEU A 39 -0.32 -10.81 8.45
C LEU A 39 -0.71 -10.23 7.08
N MET A 40 -1.68 -10.83 6.41
CA MET A 40 -2.16 -10.35 5.10
C MET A 40 -2.79 -8.95 5.23
N ALA A 41 -3.58 -8.72 6.27
CA ALA A 41 -4.15 -7.40 6.55
C ALA A 41 -3.06 -6.34 6.83
N SER A 42 -2.01 -6.69 7.58
CA SER A 42 -0.87 -5.80 7.84
C SER A 42 -0.08 -5.46 6.57
N ILE A 43 0.13 -6.45 5.68
CA ILE A 43 0.78 -6.20 4.38
C ILE A 43 -0.06 -5.25 3.53
N TYR A 44 -1.36 -5.49 3.45
CA TYR A 44 -2.29 -4.63 2.73
C TYR A 44 -2.30 -3.19 3.29
N ALA A 45 -2.42 -3.03 4.61
CA ALA A 45 -2.43 -1.72 5.26
C ALA A 45 -1.12 -0.97 5.01
N ARG A 46 0.04 -1.65 5.10
CA ARG A 46 1.34 -1.06 4.78
C ARG A 46 1.38 -0.56 3.34
N ASP A 47 0.93 -1.37 2.39
CA ASP A 47 0.95 -1.01 0.98
C ASP A 47 0.02 0.18 0.69
N GLN A 48 -1.15 0.23 1.33
CA GLN A 48 -2.07 1.34 1.24
C GLN A 48 -1.49 2.65 1.80
N VAL A 49 -0.75 2.57 2.91
CA VAL A 49 -0.03 3.72 3.49
C VAL A 49 1.05 4.21 2.53
N THR A 50 1.88 3.30 1.99
CA THR A 50 2.89 3.65 0.98
C THR A 50 2.26 4.29 -0.26
N ALA A 51 1.18 3.72 -0.79
CA ALA A 51 0.47 4.28 -1.95
C ALA A 51 -0.09 5.68 -1.67
N SER A 52 -0.57 5.92 -0.46
CA SER A 52 -1.09 7.23 -0.04
C SER A 52 0.03 8.28 0.04
N PHE A 53 1.18 7.93 0.61
CA PHE A 53 2.34 8.84 0.64
C PHE A 53 2.89 9.14 -0.75
N LEU A 54 2.94 8.14 -1.64
CA LEU A 54 3.33 8.35 -3.04
C LEU A 54 2.36 9.30 -3.76
N ALA A 55 1.05 9.13 -3.53
CA ALA A 55 0.06 10.02 -4.11
C ALA A 55 0.22 11.47 -3.61
N GLN A 56 0.53 11.66 -2.32
CA GLN A 56 0.80 12.99 -1.75
C GLN A 56 2.05 13.62 -2.36
N ASP A 57 3.15 12.87 -2.46
CA ASP A 57 4.40 13.37 -3.06
C ASP A 57 4.20 13.81 -4.52
N ILE A 58 3.41 13.05 -5.29
CA ILE A 58 3.05 13.42 -6.66
C ILE A 58 2.22 14.72 -6.70
N ILE A 59 1.24 14.89 -5.80
CA ILE A 59 0.46 16.12 -5.72
C ILE A 59 1.36 17.32 -5.38
N GLU A 60 2.25 17.17 -4.41
CA GLU A 60 3.21 18.22 -4.04
C GLU A 60 4.16 18.55 -5.19
N LYS A 61 4.61 17.54 -5.94
CA LYS A 61 5.39 17.76 -7.15
C LYS A 61 4.63 18.59 -8.19
N ILE A 62 3.35 18.27 -8.44
CA ILE A 62 2.49 19.01 -9.37
C ILE A 62 2.31 20.47 -8.91
N LYS A 63 2.12 20.69 -7.61
CA LYS A 63 2.05 22.04 -7.01
C LYS A 63 3.35 22.82 -7.17
N ASN A 64 4.49 22.19 -6.91
CA ASN A 64 5.80 22.82 -7.08
C ASN A 64 6.03 23.22 -8.53
N ASP A 65 5.72 22.32 -9.47
CA ASP A 65 5.85 22.61 -10.89
C ASP A 65 4.88 23.74 -11.33
N LYS A 66 3.68 23.84 -10.74
CA LYS A 66 2.75 24.97 -10.94
C LYS A 66 3.42 26.27 -10.54
N SER A 67 3.93 26.34 -9.32
CA SER A 67 4.58 27.54 -8.79
C SER A 67 5.76 27.96 -9.65
N ASN A 68 6.59 27.01 -10.09
CA ASN A 68 7.71 27.30 -11.00
C ASN A 68 7.25 27.83 -12.37
N ALA A 69 6.15 27.31 -12.92
CA ALA A 69 5.56 27.82 -14.16
C ALA A 69 5.04 29.26 -14.00
N LEU A 70 4.36 29.57 -12.88
CA LEU A 70 3.89 30.92 -12.57
C LEU A 70 5.05 31.92 -12.47
N LEU A 71 6.17 31.53 -11.84
CA LEU A 71 7.37 32.37 -11.74
C LEU A 71 8.06 32.62 -13.10
N SER A 72 7.95 31.67 -14.04
CA SER A 72 8.66 31.72 -15.32
C SER A 72 7.91 32.48 -16.42
N ASN A 73 6.66 32.94 -16.15
CA ASN A 73 5.75 33.51 -17.16
C ASN A 73 5.66 32.67 -18.44
N THR A 74 5.84 31.36 -18.32
CA THR A 74 5.67 30.43 -19.43
C THR A 74 4.18 30.13 -19.57
N VAL A 75 3.68 30.09 -20.82
CA VAL A 75 2.25 29.95 -21.10
C VAL A 75 1.68 28.74 -20.37
N PHE A 76 0.70 29.02 -19.49
CA PHE A 76 -0.02 28.08 -18.64
C PHE A 76 -0.52 26.80 -19.34
N SER A 77 -0.85 26.90 -20.63
CA SER A 77 -1.22 25.79 -21.51
C SER A 77 -0.22 24.63 -21.49
N ASN A 78 1.07 24.90 -21.26
CA ASN A 78 2.09 23.85 -21.21
C ASN A 78 2.10 23.11 -19.88
N TRP A 79 1.70 23.71 -18.77
CA TRP A 79 1.61 23.00 -17.49
C TRP A 79 0.41 22.04 -17.52
N VAL A 80 -0.78 22.52 -17.85
CA VAL A 80 -2.03 21.72 -17.82
C VAL A 80 -2.01 20.51 -18.77
N ASN A 81 -1.57 20.70 -20.01
CA ASN A 81 -1.56 19.61 -21.01
C ASN A 81 -0.43 18.59 -20.80
N THR A 82 0.48 18.88 -19.87
CA THR A 82 1.66 18.05 -19.61
C THR A 82 1.41 17.04 -18.48
N TYR A 83 0.46 17.26 -17.56
CA TYR A 83 0.23 16.35 -16.42
C TYR A 83 -0.78 15.23 -16.63
N ALA A 84 -1.10 14.85 -17.86
CA ALA A 84 -1.55 13.48 -18.13
C ALA A 84 -0.32 12.57 -18.13
N TYR A 85 0.37 12.48 -16.98
CA TYR A 85 1.53 11.63 -16.82
C TYR A 85 1.09 10.27 -16.25
N PRO A 86 1.06 9.21 -17.07
CA PRO A 86 1.29 7.89 -16.51
C PRO A 86 2.73 7.88 -16.00
N CYS A 87 2.91 8.08 -14.71
CA CYS A 87 4.19 7.79 -14.07
C CYS A 87 4.53 6.29 -14.12
N GLY A 88 3.59 5.46 -14.60
CA GLY A 88 3.84 4.08 -15.01
C GLY A 88 4.21 3.21 -13.81
N THR A 89 4.93 2.13 -14.05
CA THR A 89 5.45 1.29 -12.96
C THR A 89 6.57 2.01 -12.23
N LEU A 90 6.35 2.30 -10.96
CA LEU A 90 7.35 2.89 -10.08
C LEU A 90 8.49 1.91 -9.85
N ARG A 91 9.71 2.41 -9.72
CA ARG A 91 10.93 1.61 -9.60
C ARG A 91 11.58 1.84 -8.25
N ILE A 92 12.18 0.80 -7.70
CA ILE A 92 12.89 0.86 -6.43
C ILE A 92 14.27 1.45 -6.67
N GLN A 93 14.58 2.58 -6.03
CA GLN A 93 15.86 3.26 -6.15
C GLN A 93 16.88 2.68 -5.16
N ASN A 94 18.15 3.06 -5.30
CA ASN A 94 19.24 2.56 -4.47
C ASN A 94 19.10 2.94 -2.99
N ASP A 95 18.39 4.03 -2.69
CA ASP A 95 18.07 4.51 -1.34
C ASP A 95 16.78 3.87 -0.77
N GLY A 96 16.15 2.95 -1.50
CA GLY A 96 14.88 2.31 -1.12
C GLY A 96 13.64 3.15 -1.41
N THR A 97 13.78 4.35 -2.00
CA THR A 97 12.63 5.16 -2.43
C THR A 97 12.00 4.60 -3.71
N LEU A 98 10.79 5.07 -4.02
CA LEU A 98 10.07 4.71 -5.24
C LEU A 98 10.01 5.92 -6.16
N SER A 99 10.41 5.74 -7.43
CA SER A 99 10.40 6.81 -8.42
C SER A 99 9.85 6.34 -9.75
N ALA A 100 9.19 7.25 -10.47
CA ALA A 100 8.74 7.04 -11.84
C ALA A 100 9.91 7.04 -12.85
N SER A 101 11.06 7.62 -12.47
CA SER A 101 12.24 7.77 -13.32
C SER A 101 13.38 6.88 -12.85
N GLY A 102 13.89 6.01 -13.72
CA GLY A 102 15.07 5.19 -13.45
C GLY A 102 15.11 3.92 -14.30
N THR A 103 16.21 3.18 -14.19
CA THR A 103 16.39 1.86 -14.83
C THR A 103 16.34 0.69 -13.84
N ASN A 104 16.19 0.97 -12.54
CA ASN A 104 16.23 -0.01 -11.44
C ASN A 104 15.05 -1.01 -11.43
N THR A 105 14.98 -1.94 -10.49
CA THR A 105 13.93 -2.97 -10.47
C THR A 105 12.51 -2.38 -10.40
N PRO A 106 11.57 -2.80 -11.27
CA PRO A 106 10.17 -2.41 -11.17
C PRO A 106 9.58 -2.83 -9.82
N SER A 107 8.85 -1.92 -9.18
CA SER A 107 8.06 -2.20 -7.98
C SER A 107 6.67 -2.71 -8.36
N LYS A 108 5.90 -3.13 -7.35
CA LYS A 108 4.49 -3.49 -7.50
C LYS A 108 3.55 -2.28 -7.65
N PHE A 109 4.06 -1.06 -7.43
CA PHE A 109 3.26 0.16 -7.48
C PHE A 109 3.34 0.78 -8.87
N SER A 110 2.22 1.28 -9.34
CA SER A 110 2.14 2.12 -10.53
C SER A 110 1.26 3.33 -10.26
N CYS A 111 1.43 4.40 -11.03
CA CYS A 111 0.66 5.60 -10.81
C CYS A 111 0.25 6.32 -12.10
N THR A 112 -0.82 7.09 -11.98
CA THR A 112 -1.35 7.98 -13.00
C THR A 112 -1.77 9.28 -12.33
N ALA A 113 -1.26 10.40 -12.83
CA ALA A 113 -1.72 11.73 -12.44
C ALA A 113 -2.46 12.37 -13.61
N THR A 114 -3.51 13.14 -13.29
CA THR A 114 -4.27 13.92 -14.26
C THR A 114 -4.58 15.29 -13.67
N VAL A 115 -4.43 16.33 -14.48
CA VAL A 115 -4.81 17.69 -14.14
C VAL A 115 -5.84 18.15 -15.15
N THR A 116 -7.03 18.53 -14.68
CA THR A 116 -8.14 18.95 -15.53
C THR A 116 -8.56 20.36 -15.13
N LEU A 117 -8.59 21.29 -16.10
CA LEU A 117 -9.15 22.62 -15.87
C LEU A 117 -10.65 22.55 -15.70
N LEU A 118 -11.18 23.31 -14.74
CA LEU A 118 -12.62 23.42 -14.60
C LEU A 118 -13.14 24.53 -15.53
N PRO A 119 -14.13 24.24 -16.40
CA PRO A 119 -14.60 25.20 -17.40
C PRO A 119 -15.33 26.41 -16.81
N ALA A 120 -15.72 26.37 -15.52
CA ALA A 120 -16.41 27.47 -14.84
C ALA A 120 -15.46 28.54 -14.26
N SER A 121 -14.15 28.24 -14.20
CA SER A 121 -13.13 29.13 -13.66
C SER A 121 -11.80 28.75 -14.30
N THR A 122 -11.36 29.52 -15.30
CA THR A 122 -10.06 29.35 -15.96
C THR A 122 -8.87 29.40 -14.99
N SER A 123 -9.10 29.75 -13.72
CA SER A 123 -8.14 29.82 -12.62
C SER A 123 -8.25 28.66 -11.61
N GLU A 124 -9.02 27.61 -11.88
CA GLU A 124 -9.11 26.42 -11.01
C GLU A 124 -8.79 25.14 -11.80
N ALA A 125 -7.94 24.30 -11.24
CA ALA A 125 -7.59 23.00 -11.79
C ALA A 125 -7.80 21.91 -10.75
N LYS A 126 -8.45 20.81 -11.16
CA LYS A 126 -8.55 19.61 -10.34
C LYS A 126 -7.40 18.67 -10.66
N VAL A 127 -6.67 18.29 -9.63
CA VAL A 127 -5.61 17.28 -9.68
C VAL A 127 -6.18 15.98 -9.14
N VAL A 128 -6.04 14.90 -9.90
CA VAL A 128 -6.39 13.54 -9.48
C VAL A 128 -5.18 12.66 -9.66
N VAL A 129 -4.71 12.09 -8.55
CA VAL A 129 -3.60 11.12 -8.54
C VAL A 129 -4.14 9.77 -8.10
N THR A 130 -3.89 8.77 -8.92
CA THR A 130 -4.22 7.37 -8.63
C THR A 130 -2.93 6.57 -8.54
N VAL A 131 -2.74 5.88 -7.43
CA VAL A 131 -1.65 4.91 -7.24
C VAL A 131 -2.27 3.53 -7.10
N SER A 132 -1.82 2.58 -7.91
CA SER A 132 -2.33 1.21 -7.93
C SER A 132 -1.23 0.19 -7.64
N TRP A 133 -1.60 -0.91 -6.99
CA TRP A 133 -0.71 -2.03 -6.71
C TRP A 133 -1.47 -3.35 -6.70
N THR A 134 -0.74 -4.44 -6.89
CA THR A 134 -1.30 -5.79 -6.86
C THR A 134 -0.91 -6.53 -5.58
N THR A 135 -1.88 -7.16 -4.93
CA THR A 135 -1.66 -8.09 -3.81
C THR A 135 -2.18 -9.47 -4.24
N GLY A 136 -1.27 -10.33 -4.71
CA GLY A 136 -1.66 -11.58 -5.39
C GLY A 136 -2.37 -11.27 -6.71
N SER A 137 -3.59 -11.77 -6.88
CA SER A 137 -4.43 -11.50 -8.06
C SER A 137 -5.35 -10.28 -7.91
N LEU A 138 -5.39 -9.66 -6.72
CA LEU A 138 -6.24 -8.51 -6.44
C LEU A 138 -5.52 -7.21 -6.82
N GLN A 139 -6.18 -6.38 -7.62
CA GLN A 139 -5.73 -5.04 -7.96
C GLN A 139 -6.35 -4.03 -6.99
N ASN A 140 -5.50 -3.25 -6.34
CA ASN A 140 -5.88 -2.24 -5.36
C ASN A 140 -5.45 -0.86 -5.85
N SER A 141 -6.11 0.19 -5.37
CA SER A 141 -5.75 1.57 -5.68
C SER A 141 -6.13 2.55 -4.59
N VAL A 142 -5.33 3.61 -4.45
CA VAL A 142 -5.65 4.81 -3.68
C VAL A 142 -5.79 5.97 -4.66
N VAL A 143 -6.83 6.77 -4.47
CA VAL A 143 -7.07 7.98 -5.26
C VAL A 143 -7.05 9.17 -4.30
N LEU A 144 -6.14 10.11 -4.54
CA LEU A 144 -6.13 11.40 -3.88
C LEU A 144 -6.51 12.49 -4.89
N GLN A 145 -7.24 13.48 -4.40
CA GLN A 145 -7.72 14.59 -5.20
C GLN A 145 -7.41 15.88 -4.47
N ASP A 146 -6.99 16.89 -5.23
CA ASP A 146 -6.76 18.23 -4.73
C ASP A 146 -7.25 19.26 -5.76
N ASN A 147 -7.72 20.39 -5.26
CA ASN A 147 -8.16 21.52 -6.09
C ASN A 147 -7.10 22.62 -5.97
N LEU A 148 -6.55 23.01 -7.12
CA LEU A 148 -5.58 24.09 -7.22
C LEU A 148 -6.27 25.34 -7.73
N PHE A 149 -6.05 26.44 -7.02
CA PHE A 149 -6.54 27.79 -7.37
C PHE A 149 -5.41 28.64 -7.95
N ASP A 150 -5.77 29.79 -8.49
CA ASP A 150 -4.86 30.77 -9.08
C ASP A 150 -3.91 30.13 -10.07
N VAL A 151 -4.49 29.30 -10.94
CA VAL A 151 -3.70 28.53 -11.90
C VAL A 151 -3.41 29.37 -13.16
N VAL A 152 -4.14 30.48 -13.37
CA VAL A 152 -3.87 31.49 -14.41
C VAL A 152 -3.58 32.83 -13.74
N ILE A 153 -2.61 33.58 -14.27
CA ILE A 153 -2.30 34.97 -13.88
C ILE A 153 -3.28 35.92 -14.58
#